data_AF-A0AAU5RAF7-F1
#
_entry.id   AF-A0AAU5RAF7-F1
#
_cell.length_a   1.000
_cell.length_b   1.000
_cell.length_c   1.000
_cell.angle_alpha   90.00
_cell.angle_beta   90.00
_cell.angle_gamma   90.00
#
_symmetry.space_group_name_H-M   'P 1'
#
loop_
_entity.id
_entity.type
_entity.pdbx_description
1 polymer ?
#
loop_
_entity_poly.entity_id
_entity_poly.type
_entity_poly.pdbx_seq_one_letter_code
_entity_poly.pdbx_strand_id
1 'polypeptide(L)'
;MDRSPVVMREVAGRYGTPVRVPEARALQTRSSNVHWLTPRAFRLWLEVGLRRHTVDGVPEQGWTGRLEARNTAFAELLFSSGVRLTEGASMLTLEMPQPALGAGRFCPGRLGRAVTKSKRARTFYVAAAVVSAVAGYVESSRAAAVGRAQRRGRYEDLVQCRVVRSVTGQRQKVLHWRDAQGHEGRTPLTDAGVAERMSFYRKGPQGLEPLWLWLTEEGLPLRPASWENVFRTASQRCEQVLAGRVAEPPFCTPHMCRHSFALHMLVVLHHVMDRRMGLSVQERRDLLGGPDGAIRPELAAFHDALTGAERPDVAMAWISRSKARDPLERICRDERPVTHEVLDELPAGKVLAHLRSVLVATSALPPRDERLIALEKKRITVTVEARFDLAERRILHGYAVWHHMRRLRRRLGDDHTTRLQDLNVRCHVTAAGNFLDWLGGEGLTLGT
;
A
#
# COMPACT_ATOMS: atom_id res chain seq x y z
N MET A 1 -23.61 16.02 17.83
CA MET A 1 -22.84 16.33 16.60
C MET A 1 -22.67 15.03 15.84
N ASP A 2 -23.61 14.72 14.94
CA ASP A 2 -23.92 13.35 14.51
C ASP A 2 -24.02 13.22 12.98
N ARG A 3 -23.18 13.95 12.23
CA ARG A 3 -23.11 13.84 10.77
C ARG A 3 -21.76 13.27 10.36
N SER A 4 -21.77 11.99 9.98
CA SER A 4 -20.66 11.38 9.25
C SER A 4 -20.38 12.22 7.98
N PRO A 5 -19.12 12.59 7.70
CA PRO A 5 -18.75 13.36 6.50
C PRO A 5 -18.89 12.54 5.20
N VAL A 6 -19.27 11.26 5.30
CA VAL A 6 -19.42 10.35 4.17
C VAL A 6 -20.88 10.36 3.71
N VAL A 7 -21.13 10.92 2.52
CA VAL A 7 -22.45 10.92 1.87
C VAL A 7 -22.81 9.49 1.47
N MET A 8 -24.01 9.04 1.84
CA MET A 8 -24.48 7.67 1.62
C MET A 8 -25.66 7.69 0.65
N ARG A 9 -25.72 6.72 -0.27
CA ARG A 9 -26.88 6.45 -1.14
C ARG A 9 -27.41 5.04 -0.92
N GLU A 10 -28.69 4.81 -1.17
CA GLU A 10 -29.28 3.47 -1.13
C GLU A 10 -29.12 2.79 -2.48
N VAL A 11 -28.65 1.53 -2.46
CA VAL A 11 -28.60 0.67 -3.65
C VAL A 11 -29.23 -0.67 -3.32
N ALA A 12 -29.88 -1.28 -4.31
CA ALA A 12 -30.43 -2.63 -4.19
C ALA A 12 -29.29 -3.64 -3.99
N GLY A 13 -29.30 -4.33 -2.85
CA GLY A 13 -28.38 -5.42 -2.55
C GLY A 13 -28.65 -6.66 -3.40
N ARG A 14 -27.75 -7.65 -3.30
CA ARG A 14 -27.78 -8.91 -4.09
C ARG A 14 -29.07 -9.73 -3.94
N TYR A 15 -29.86 -9.48 -2.88
CA TYR A 15 -31.12 -10.15 -2.57
C TYR A 15 -32.32 -9.17 -2.55
N GLY A 16 -32.19 -8.00 -3.18
CA GLY A 16 -33.26 -6.98 -3.22
C GLY A 16 -33.41 -6.13 -1.95
N THR A 17 -32.63 -6.40 -0.90
CA THR A 17 -32.61 -5.57 0.31
C THR A 17 -31.84 -4.27 0.06
N PRO A 18 -32.38 -3.10 0.44
CA PRO A 18 -31.67 -1.83 0.29
C PRO A 18 -30.45 -1.80 1.22
N VAL A 19 -29.27 -1.53 0.65
CA VAL A 19 -28.01 -1.39 1.37
C VAL A 19 -27.52 0.04 1.20
N ARG A 20 -27.21 0.71 2.32
CA ARG A 20 -26.59 2.04 2.30
C ARG A 20 -25.11 1.91 1.93
N VAL A 21 -24.70 2.60 0.87
CA VAL A 21 -23.31 2.60 0.39
C VAL A 21 -22.80 4.03 0.29
N PRO A 22 -21.51 4.29 0.55
CA PRO A 22 -20.92 5.60 0.27
C PRO A 22 -21.12 5.98 -1.20
N GLU A 23 -21.44 7.24 -1.46
CA GLU A 23 -21.69 7.74 -2.82
C GLU A 23 -20.44 7.61 -3.70
N ALA A 24 -19.24 7.83 -3.13
CA ALA A 24 -17.94 7.67 -3.78
C ALA A 24 -17.49 6.20 -4.00
N ARG A 25 -18.40 5.23 -3.99
CA ARG A 25 -18.08 3.81 -4.18
C ARG A 25 -17.77 3.50 -5.64
N ALA A 26 -16.55 3.06 -5.95
CA ALA A 26 -16.16 2.57 -7.27
C ALA A 26 -17.06 1.43 -7.79
N LEU A 27 -17.48 1.54 -9.05
CA LEU A 27 -18.42 0.66 -9.74
C LEU A 27 -17.93 -0.79 -9.93
N GLN A 28 -16.66 -1.09 -9.65
CA GLN A 28 -16.02 -2.40 -9.91
C GLN A 28 -15.34 -3.02 -8.67
N THR A 29 -15.63 -2.53 -7.46
CA THR A 29 -15.05 -3.11 -6.24
C THR A 29 -15.94 -4.25 -5.73
N ARG A 30 -15.44 -5.50 -5.79
CA ARG A 30 -15.97 -6.62 -5.00
C ARG A 30 -16.15 -6.12 -3.55
N SER A 31 -17.31 -6.33 -2.94
CA SER A 31 -17.55 -5.97 -1.54
C SER A 31 -16.64 -6.80 -0.64
N SER A 32 -15.41 -6.35 -0.43
CA SER A 32 -14.62 -6.81 0.69
C SER A 32 -15.19 -6.11 1.91
N ASN A 33 -15.85 -6.88 2.79
CA ASN A 33 -16.18 -6.46 4.14
C ASN A 33 -14.87 -6.28 4.92
N VAL A 34 -14.10 -5.25 4.59
CA VAL A 34 -12.85 -4.92 5.29
C VAL A 34 -13.25 -4.16 6.54
N HIS A 35 -13.43 -4.91 7.62
CA HIS A 35 -13.62 -4.31 8.94
C HIS A 35 -12.28 -3.71 9.41
N TRP A 36 -12.31 -2.46 9.88
CA TRP A 36 -11.18 -1.74 10.46
C TRP A 36 -11.69 -0.91 11.63
N LEU A 37 -10.77 -0.49 12.51
CA LEU A 37 -11.07 0.28 13.70
C LEU A 37 -10.32 1.62 13.64
N THR A 38 -11.01 2.69 14.04
CA THR A 38 -10.33 3.94 14.37
C THR A 38 -9.44 3.73 15.61
N PRO A 39 -8.38 4.54 15.81
CA PRO A 39 -7.58 4.49 17.03
C PRO A 39 -8.40 4.69 18.32
N ARG A 40 -9.53 5.42 18.25
CA ARG A 40 -10.45 5.58 19.38
C ARG A 40 -11.25 4.31 19.64
N ALA A 41 -11.82 3.69 18.60
CA ALA A 41 -12.58 2.45 18.74
C ALA A 41 -11.68 1.29 19.22
N PHE A 42 -10.44 1.21 18.73
CA PHE A 42 -9.47 0.22 19.20
C PHE A 42 -9.09 0.42 20.67
N ARG A 43 -8.90 1.66 21.13
CA ARG A 43 -8.65 1.95 22.55
C ARG A 43 -9.83 1.55 23.43
N LEU A 44 -11.06 1.88 23.02
CA LEU A 44 -12.26 1.46 23.75
C LEU A 44 -12.35 -0.08 23.84
N TRP A 45 -12.09 -0.78 22.73
CA TRP A 45 -12.03 -2.25 22.72
C TRP A 45 -10.94 -2.82 23.62
N LEU A 46 -9.76 -2.19 23.66
CA LEU A 46 -8.67 -2.57 24.57
C LEU A 46 -9.07 -2.40 26.03
N GLU A 47 -9.60 -1.22 26.39
CA GLU A 47 -9.96 -0.85 27.75
C GLU A 47 -11.08 -1.75 28.30
N VAL A 48 -12.18 -1.89 27.56
CA VAL A 48 -13.33 -2.70 28.00
C VAL A 48 -13.05 -4.19 27.85
N GLY A 49 -12.51 -4.60 26.70
CA GLY A 49 -12.36 -6.01 26.34
C GLY A 49 -11.16 -6.70 26.99
N LEU A 50 -10.01 -6.04 27.09
CA LEU A 50 -8.76 -6.64 27.58
C LEU A 50 -8.32 -6.13 28.96
N ARG A 51 -8.54 -4.85 29.27
CA ARG A 51 -8.29 -4.27 30.61
C ARG A 51 -9.49 -4.36 31.56
N ARG A 52 -10.61 -4.91 31.06
CA ARG A 52 -11.84 -5.08 31.82
C ARG A 52 -12.36 -3.81 32.49
N HIS A 53 -12.21 -2.66 31.85
CA HIS A 53 -12.87 -1.45 32.34
C HIS A 53 -14.40 -1.62 32.24
N THR A 54 -15.10 -1.00 33.17
CA THR A 54 -16.56 -0.85 33.18
C THR A 54 -16.99 0.23 32.19
N VAL A 55 -18.30 0.43 32.06
CA VAL A 55 -18.88 1.51 31.23
C VAL A 55 -18.41 2.91 31.64
N ASP A 56 -18.06 3.10 32.91
CA ASP A 56 -17.59 4.37 33.46
C ASP A 56 -16.08 4.58 33.24
N GLY A 57 -15.42 3.66 32.53
CA GLY A 57 -13.99 3.73 32.22
C GLY A 57 -13.06 3.35 33.38
N VAL A 58 -13.61 2.82 34.48
CA VAL A 58 -12.84 2.36 35.64
C VAL A 58 -12.60 0.85 35.61
N PRO A 59 -11.45 0.34 36.09
CA PRO A 59 -11.20 -1.10 36.18
C PRO A 59 -12.28 -1.85 36.96
N GLU A 60 -12.68 -3.03 36.49
CA GLU A 60 -13.63 -3.91 37.19
C GLU A 60 -13.06 -4.35 38.55
N GLN A 61 -13.84 -4.14 39.62
CA GLN A 61 -13.43 -4.53 40.97
C GLN A 61 -13.23 -6.05 41.09
N GLY A 62 -12.18 -6.45 41.81
CA GLY A 62 -11.85 -7.86 42.02
C GLY A 62 -11.19 -8.57 40.82
N TRP A 63 -11.05 -7.90 39.68
CA TRP A 63 -10.31 -8.47 38.55
C TRP A 63 -8.79 -8.39 38.76
N THR A 64 -8.11 -9.52 38.62
CA THR A 64 -6.67 -9.64 38.95
C THR A 64 -5.73 -9.41 37.77
N GLY A 65 -6.24 -9.29 36.54
CA GLY A 65 -5.43 -8.87 35.39
C GLY A 65 -4.22 -9.74 35.03
N ARG A 66 -4.15 -11.02 35.45
CA ARG A 66 -2.92 -11.84 35.33
C ARG A 66 -2.32 -11.92 33.93
N LEU A 67 -3.16 -11.84 32.89
CA LEU A 67 -2.77 -11.90 31.48
C LEU A 67 -3.00 -10.57 30.76
N GLU A 68 -3.36 -9.50 31.47
CA GLU A 68 -3.67 -8.19 30.92
C GLU A 68 -2.49 -7.66 30.13
N ALA A 69 -1.35 -7.45 30.78
CA ALA A 69 -0.15 -6.88 30.17
C ALA A 69 0.29 -7.65 28.91
N ARG A 70 0.15 -8.98 28.92
CA ARG A 70 0.41 -9.83 27.76
C ARG A 70 -0.56 -9.52 26.62
N ASN A 71 -1.86 -9.53 26.92
CA ASN A 71 -2.91 -9.39 25.92
C ASN A 71 -2.94 -8.00 25.29
N THR A 72 -2.80 -6.95 26.12
CA THR A 72 -2.77 -5.57 25.65
C THR A 72 -1.53 -5.33 24.80
N ALA A 73 -0.34 -5.72 25.27
CA ALA A 73 0.90 -5.56 24.52
C ALA A 73 0.86 -6.27 23.16
N PHE A 74 0.28 -7.47 23.10
CA PHE A 74 0.12 -8.19 21.83
C PHE A 74 -0.85 -7.50 20.87
N ALA A 75 -2.02 -7.08 21.37
CA ALA A 75 -3.01 -6.40 20.55
C ALA A 75 -2.47 -5.06 20.01
N GLU A 76 -1.79 -4.28 20.85
CA GLU A 76 -1.12 -3.03 20.46
C GLU A 76 0.02 -3.26 19.48
N LEU A 77 0.78 -4.37 19.62
CA LEU A 77 1.79 -4.77 18.64
C LEU A 77 1.16 -5.00 17.27
N LEU A 78 0.07 -5.76 17.17
CA LEU A 78 -0.61 -5.98 15.89
C LEU A 78 -1.15 -4.68 15.30
N PHE A 79 -1.77 -3.83 16.13
CA PHE A 79 -2.39 -2.58 15.68
C PHE A 79 -1.38 -1.51 15.27
N SER A 80 -0.24 -1.42 15.95
CA SER A 80 0.78 -0.39 15.68
C SER A 80 1.80 -0.76 14.61
N SER A 81 1.84 -2.02 14.16
CA SER A 81 2.83 -2.50 13.19
C SER A 81 2.25 -3.18 11.96
N GLY A 82 0.97 -3.58 12.00
CA GLY A 82 0.29 -4.27 10.93
C GLY A 82 0.87 -5.65 10.59
N VAL A 83 1.68 -6.25 11.47
CA VAL A 83 2.15 -7.63 11.28
C VAL A 83 0.97 -8.61 11.30
N ARG A 84 1.10 -9.75 10.61
CA ARG A 84 0.07 -10.79 10.63
C ARG A 84 0.05 -11.49 11.99
N LEU A 85 -1.08 -12.13 12.32
CA LEU A 85 -1.23 -12.89 13.55
C LEU A 85 -0.06 -13.84 13.80
N THR A 86 0.24 -14.73 12.85
CA THR A 86 1.36 -15.69 12.99
C THR A 86 2.70 -14.99 13.16
N GLU A 87 2.94 -13.92 12.40
CA GLU A 87 4.21 -13.18 12.44
C GLU A 87 4.43 -12.53 13.81
N GLY A 88 3.40 -11.90 14.38
CA GLY A 88 3.46 -11.30 15.71
C GLY A 88 3.49 -12.32 16.84
N ALA A 89 2.69 -13.37 16.71
CA ALA A 89 2.56 -14.41 17.73
C ALA A 89 3.79 -15.32 17.81
N SER A 90 4.63 -15.37 16.78
CA SER A 90 5.84 -16.20 16.76
C SER A 90 7.14 -15.47 17.02
N MET A 91 7.08 -14.24 17.54
CA MET A 91 8.28 -13.49 17.91
C MET A 91 8.97 -14.13 19.12
N LEU A 92 10.30 -14.17 19.09
CA LEU A 92 11.13 -14.46 20.26
C LEU A 92 11.47 -13.17 21.01
N THR A 93 11.82 -13.28 22.29
CA THR A 93 12.25 -12.14 23.13
C THR A 93 13.41 -11.37 22.50
N LEU A 94 14.36 -12.07 21.88
CA LEU A 94 15.54 -11.50 21.20
C LEU A 94 15.25 -10.83 19.85
N GLU A 95 14.02 -10.92 19.34
CA GLU A 95 13.59 -10.29 18.09
C GLU A 95 12.86 -8.97 18.29
N MET A 96 12.40 -8.71 19.51
CA MET A 96 11.81 -7.42 19.83
C MET A 96 12.87 -6.32 19.63
N PRO A 97 12.56 -5.28 18.83
CA PRO A 97 13.44 -4.13 18.70
C PRO A 97 13.75 -3.54 20.06
N GLN A 98 14.97 -3.04 20.24
CA GLN A 98 15.29 -2.21 21.39
C GLN A 98 15.09 -0.74 20.99
N PRO A 99 14.46 0.09 21.84
CA PRO A 99 14.43 1.52 21.62
C PRO A 99 15.86 2.04 21.72
N ALA A 100 16.39 2.63 20.64
CA ALA A 100 17.66 3.34 20.74
C ALA A 100 17.43 4.69 21.43
N LEU A 101 18.41 5.16 22.22
CA LEU A 101 18.41 6.52 22.78
C LEU A 101 18.33 7.53 21.62
N GLY A 102 17.30 8.38 21.62
CA GLY A 102 17.02 9.32 20.52
C GLY A 102 16.31 8.71 19.30
N ALA A 103 15.86 7.44 19.37
CA ALA A 103 15.08 6.83 18.29
C ALA A 103 13.78 7.61 18.04
N GLY A 104 13.39 7.67 16.76
CA GLY A 104 12.09 8.20 16.37
C GLY A 104 10.93 7.41 16.98
N ARG A 105 9.69 7.87 16.76
CA ARG A 105 8.47 7.26 17.33
C ARG A 105 8.25 5.78 16.98
N PHE A 106 9.01 5.24 16.02
CA PHE A 106 8.93 3.86 15.57
C PHE A 106 10.30 3.17 15.59
N CYS A 107 10.32 1.91 16.02
CA CYS A 107 11.49 1.06 16.04
C CYS A 107 11.42 0.02 14.91
N PRO A 108 12.51 -0.19 14.13
CA PRO A 108 12.55 -1.23 13.11
C PRO A 108 12.81 -2.61 13.72
N GLY A 109 12.03 -3.60 13.30
CA GLY A 109 12.23 -5.02 13.61
C GLY A 109 12.33 -5.86 12.34
N ARG A 110 12.83 -7.10 12.47
CA ARG A 110 12.99 -8.03 11.34
C ARG A 110 12.17 -9.29 11.55
N LEU A 111 11.39 -9.67 10.55
CA LEU A 111 10.66 -10.95 10.52
C LEU A 111 11.40 -11.97 9.65
N GLY A 112 11.53 -13.19 10.18
CA GLY A 112 12.07 -14.35 9.47
C GLY A 112 11.17 -14.80 8.32
N ARG A 113 11.76 -15.37 7.26
CA ARG A 113 11.00 -15.84 6.09
C ARG A 113 10.06 -17.00 6.42
N ALA A 114 10.44 -17.87 7.36
CA ALA A 114 9.66 -19.07 7.67
C ALA A 114 8.25 -18.75 8.22
N VAL A 115 8.13 -17.65 8.97
CA VAL A 115 6.88 -17.23 9.64
C VAL A 115 6.02 -16.27 8.81
N THR A 116 6.52 -15.80 7.66
CA THR A 116 5.74 -14.93 6.76
C THR A 116 4.95 -15.74 5.74
N LYS A 117 3.76 -15.24 5.37
CA LYS A 117 2.93 -15.85 4.32
C LYS A 117 3.66 -15.93 2.97
N SER A 118 4.45 -14.91 2.64
CA SER A 118 5.16 -14.81 1.36
C SER A 118 6.49 -15.56 1.32
N LYS A 119 6.89 -16.23 2.42
CA LYS A 119 8.21 -16.89 2.55
C LYS A 119 9.39 -15.96 2.22
N ARG A 120 9.24 -14.68 2.56
CA ARG A 120 10.27 -13.64 2.42
C ARG A 120 10.48 -12.94 3.75
N ALA A 121 11.74 -12.72 4.11
CA ALA A 121 12.08 -11.90 5.26
C ALA A 121 11.70 -10.44 4.98
N ARG A 122 11.20 -9.72 5.98
CA ARG A 122 10.88 -8.30 5.82
C ARG A 122 11.12 -7.52 7.10
N THR A 123 11.39 -6.22 6.93
CA THR A 123 11.41 -5.27 8.05
C THR A 123 9.98 -4.83 8.37
N PHE A 124 9.66 -4.68 9.65
CA PHE A 124 8.45 -4.03 10.12
C PHE A 124 8.83 -2.89 11.05
N TYR A 125 7.90 -1.97 11.28
CA TYR A 125 8.07 -0.86 12.22
C TYR A 125 6.98 -0.96 13.28
N VAL A 126 7.33 -0.69 14.53
CA VAL A 126 6.42 -0.74 15.68
C VAL A 126 6.63 0.50 16.52
N ALA A 127 5.55 1.05 17.10
CA ALA A 127 5.66 2.24 17.93
C ALA A 127 6.56 1.98 19.16
N ALA A 128 7.41 2.94 19.51
CA ALA A 128 8.33 2.81 20.65
C ALA A 128 7.59 2.53 21.97
N ALA A 129 6.43 3.17 22.18
CA ALA A 129 5.58 2.92 23.35
C ALA A 129 5.12 1.45 23.46
N VAL A 130 4.88 0.79 22.33
CA VAL A 130 4.48 -0.62 22.29
C VAL A 130 5.67 -1.53 22.57
N VAL A 131 6.87 -1.17 22.10
CA VAL A 131 8.11 -1.86 22.52
C VAL A 131 8.28 -1.78 24.02
N SER A 132 8.08 -0.61 24.63
CA SER A 132 8.12 -0.44 26.09
C SER A 132 7.03 -1.25 26.81
N ALA A 133 5.81 -1.32 26.28
CA ALA A 133 4.74 -2.15 26.85
C ALA A 133 5.10 -3.65 26.81
N VAL A 134 5.70 -4.12 25.71
CA VAL A 134 6.19 -5.50 25.59
C VAL A 134 7.33 -5.75 26.58
N ALA A 135 8.26 -4.81 26.74
CA ALA A 135 9.34 -4.91 27.73
C ALA A 135 8.78 -4.99 29.17
N GLY A 136 7.81 -4.13 29.49
CA GLY A 136 7.10 -4.17 30.79
C GLY A 136 6.41 -5.51 31.03
N TYR A 137 5.77 -6.10 30.02
CA TYR A 137 5.23 -7.47 30.10
C TYR A 137 6.35 -8.51 30.36
N VAL A 138 7.47 -8.44 29.65
CA VAL A 138 8.60 -9.36 29.78
C VAL A 138 9.21 -9.32 31.18
N GLU A 139 9.38 -8.12 31.75
CA GLU A 139 10.02 -7.90 33.05
C GLU A 139 9.09 -8.19 34.24
N SER A 140 7.76 -8.14 34.03
CA SER A 140 6.76 -8.34 35.10
C SER A 140 6.02 -9.69 34.99
N SER A 141 4.83 -9.68 34.41
CA SER A 141 3.90 -10.82 34.37
C SER A 141 4.49 -12.05 33.67
N ARG A 142 5.30 -11.86 32.62
CA ARG A 142 6.03 -12.97 31.98
C ARG A 142 7.08 -13.57 32.91
N ALA A 143 7.92 -12.75 33.53
CA ALA A 143 8.93 -13.21 34.48
C ALA A 143 8.29 -13.96 35.66
N ALA A 144 7.16 -13.47 36.18
CA ALA A 144 6.40 -14.16 37.21
C ALA A 144 5.83 -15.52 36.75
N ALA A 145 5.34 -15.62 35.51
CA ALA A 145 4.87 -16.88 34.92
C ALA A 145 6.01 -17.89 34.73
N VAL A 146 7.17 -17.43 34.24
CA VAL A 146 8.38 -18.24 34.11
C VAL A 146 8.85 -18.75 35.47
N GLY A 147 8.94 -17.87 36.48
CA GLY A 147 9.36 -18.28 37.83
C GLY A 147 8.41 -19.30 38.47
N ARG A 148 7.09 -19.18 38.25
CA ARG A 148 6.12 -20.20 38.68
C ARG A 148 6.29 -21.53 37.96
N ALA A 149 6.63 -21.51 36.68
CA ALA A 149 6.87 -22.71 35.89
C ALA A 149 8.15 -23.43 36.33
N GLN A 150 9.23 -22.67 36.55
CA GLN A 150 10.52 -23.17 37.07
C GLN A 150 10.36 -23.84 38.44
N ARG A 151 9.67 -23.19 39.39
CA ARG A 151 9.41 -23.79 40.72
C ARG A 151 8.60 -25.09 40.66
N ARG A 152 7.88 -25.32 39.56
CA ARG A 152 7.08 -26.52 39.33
C ARG A 152 7.80 -27.55 38.44
N GLY A 153 9.07 -27.35 38.08
CA GLY A 153 9.84 -28.28 37.25
C GLY A 153 9.33 -28.40 35.80
N ARG A 154 8.52 -27.46 35.32
CA ARG A 154 7.77 -27.63 34.06
C ARG A 154 8.62 -27.63 32.81
N TYR A 155 9.82 -27.07 32.87
CA TYR A 155 10.68 -26.93 31.69
C TYR A 155 11.64 -28.11 31.54
N GLU A 156 11.97 -28.75 32.66
CA GLU A 156 12.81 -29.92 32.76
C GLU A 156 12.14 -31.15 32.13
N ASP A 157 10.82 -31.26 32.23
CA ASP A 157 10.03 -32.38 31.70
C ASP A 157 9.71 -32.27 30.19
N LEU A 158 10.18 -31.21 29.51
CA LEU A 158 9.82 -30.97 28.11
C LEU A 158 10.63 -31.84 27.15
N VAL A 159 9.94 -32.75 26.46
CA VAL A 159 10.50 -33.63 25.41
C VAL A 159 11.17 -32.85 24.27
N GLN A 160 10.62 -31.68 23.92
CA GLN A 160 11.12 -30.83 22.83
C GLN A 160 11.67 -29.51 23.39
N CYS A 161 12.80 -29.61 24.10
CA CYS A 161 13.54 -28.47 24.64
C CYS A 161 14.91 -28.34 23.96
N ARG A 162 15.13 -27.21 23.28
CA ARG A 162 16.41 -26.83 22.65
C ARG A 162 16.99 -25.65 23.40
N VAL A 163 18.02 -25.90 24.21
CA VAL A 163 18.69 -24.88 25.02
C VAL A 163 19.69 -24.12 24.14
N VAL A 164 19.36 -22.89 23.78
CA VAL A 164 20.21 -21.97 23.04
C VAL A 164 21.39 -21.54 23.91
N ARG A 165 22.60 -21.82 23.43
CA ARG A 165 23.87 -21.54 24.11
C ARG A 165 24.50 -20.24 23.65
N SER A 166 24.39 -19.93 22.35
CA SER A 166 24.91 -18.71 21.78
C SER A 166 24.09 -18.26 20.57
N VAL A 167 24.19 -16.99 20.24
CA VAL A 167 23.58 -16.39 19.05
C VAL A 167 24.67 -15.70 18.26
N THR A 168 24.87 -16.11 17.01
CA THR A 168 25.85 -15.48 16.11
C THR A 168 25.17 -14.74 14.96
N GLY A 169 25.92 -13.86 14.29
CA GLY A 169 25.45 -13.12 13.12
C GLY A 169 24.69 -11.83 13.46
N GLN A 170 25.09 -10.73 12.82
CA GLN A 170 24.48 -9.41 13.04
C GLN A 170 23.16 -9.24 12.27
N ARG A 171 23.18 -9.43 10.94
CA ARG A 171 22.00 -9.25 10.07
C ARG A 171 21.09 -10.47 10.01
N GLN A 172 21.65 -11.66 10.18
CA GLN A 172 20.95 -12.94 10.18
C GLN A 172 21.39 -13.69 11.44
N LYS A 173 20.55 -13.65 12.48
CA LYS A 173 20.85 -14.33 13.74
C LYS A 173 20.77 -15.84 13.52
N VAL A 174 21.78 -16.57 13.97
CA VAL A 174 21.82 -18.04 14.00
C VAL A 174 21.84 -18.46 15.47
N LEU A 175 20.88 -19.30 15.85
CA LEU A 175 20.79 -19.86 17.19
C LEU A 175 21.57 -21.17 17.24
N HIS A 176 22.54 -21.27 18.14
CA HIS A 176 23.26 -22.50 18.44
C HIS A 176 22.65 -23.10 19.69
N TRP A 177 22.16 -24.34 19.59
CA TRP A 177 21.38 -24.97 20.64
C TRP A 177 21.83 -26.40 20.90
N ARG A 178 21.48 -26.89 22.09
CA ARG A 178 21.62 -28.29 22.49
C ARG A 178 20.28 -28.83 22.94
N ASP A 179 19.85 -29.99 22.42
CA ASP A 179 18.60 -30.62 22.83
C ASP A 179 18.74 -31.42 24.14
N ALA A 180 17.63 -32.02 24.60
CA ALA A 180 17.58 -32.83 25.82
C ALA A 180 18.39 -34.13 25.69
N GLN A 181 18.55 -34.68 24.48
CA GLN A 181 19.37 -35.86 24.20
C GLN A 181 20.86 -35.53 24.10
N GLY A 182 21.21 -34.24 24.14
CA GLY A 182 22.57 -33.74 24.11
C GLY A 182 23.09 -33.45 22.70
N HIS A 183 22.30 -33.60 21.65
CA HIS A 183 22.70 -33.24 20.29
C HIS A 183 22.79 -31.72 20.15
N GLU A 184 23.79 -31.28 19.41
CA GLU A 184 24.00 -29.88 19.09
C GLU A 184 23.49 -29.57 17.68
N GLY A 185 22.93 -28.37 17.53
CA GLY A 185 22.39 -27.91 16.26
C GLY A 185 22.48 -26.40 16.11
N ARG A 186 22.34 -25.96 14.85
CA ARG A 186 22.28 -24.54 14.49
C ARG A 186 21.06 -24.27 13.63
N THR A 187 20.30 -23.25 14.00
CA THR A 187 19.12 -22.83 13.23
C THR A 187 19.22 -21.35 12.90
N PRO A 188 19.31 -20.97 11.61
CA PRO A 188 19.10 -19.58 11.19
C PRO A 188 17.71 -19.11 11.62
N LEU A 189 17.62 -18.04 12.40
CA LEU A 189 16.34 -17.57 12.95
C LEU A 189 15.34 -17.17 11.87
N THR A 190 15.83 -16.79 10.69
CA THR A 190 14.99 -16.51 9.53
C THR A 190 14.29 -17.73 8.97
N ASP A 191 14.82 -18.92 9.24
CA ASP A 191 14.37 -20.22 8.74
C ASP A 191 13.61 -21.02 9.79
N ALA A 192 13.72 -20.63 11.06
CA ALA A 192 13.00 -21.25 12.16
C ALA A 192 11.48 -21.08 12.03
N GLY A 193 10.78 -22.20 11.86
CA GLY A 193 9.31 -22.26 11.82
C GLY A 193 8.67 -22.06 13.19
N VAL A 194 7.33 -21.98 13.25
CA VAL A 194 6.59 -21.74 14.50
C VAL A 194 6.88 -22.81 15.57
N ALA A 195 6.75 -24.09 15.21
CA ALA A 195 6.97 -25.20 16.15
C ALA A 195 8.41 -25.23 16.67
N GLU A 196 9.38 -25.06 15.78
CA GLU A 196 10.80 -24.99 16.15
C GLU A 196 11.10 -23.82 17.09
N ARG A 197 10.53 -22.64 16.82
CA ARG A 197 10.68 -21.45 17.67
C ARG A 197 10.13 -21.65 19.08
N MET A 198 9.01 -22.36 19.22
CA MET A 198 8.42 -22.69 20.52
C MET A 198 9.29 -23.64 21.35
N SER A 199 10.20 -24.38 20.70
CA SER A 199 11.13 -25.31 21.36
C SER A 199 12.41 -24.65 21.88
N PHE A 200 12.65 -23.37 21.61
CA PHE A 200 13.88 -22.69 22.03
C PHE A 200 13.77 -22.13 23.45
N TYR A 201 14.72 -22.52 24.29
CA TYR A 201 14.90 -22.07 25.67
C TYR A 201 16.29 -21.47 25.84
N ARG A 202 16.50 -20.65 26.86
CA ARG A 202 17.83 -20.26 27.33
C ARG A 202 17.97 -20.63 28.80
N LYS A 203 19.21 -20.82 29.25
CA LYS A 203 19.50 -21.03 30.67
C LYS A 203 19.70 -19.67 31.33
N GLY A 204 18.73 -19.24 32.13
CA GLY A 204 18.80 -18.03 32.96
C GLY A 204 19.32 -18.33 34.37
N PRO A 205 19.46 -17.30 35.23
CA PRO A 205 19.96 -17.46 36.60
C PRO A 205 19.10 -18.40 37.47
N GLN A 206 17.80 -18.42 37.23
CA GLN A 206 16.81 -19.21 38.00
C GLN A 206 16.41 -20.53 37.32
N GLY A 207 17.09 -20.91 36.22
CA GLY A 207 16.77 -22.13 35.46
C GLY A 207 16.42 -21.84 34.00
N LEU A 208 15.80 -22.83 33.34
CA LEU A 208 15.39 -22.68 31.94
C LEU A 208 14.29 -21.64 31.80
N GLU A 209 14.34 -20.87 30.71
CA GLU A 209 13.27 -19.94 30.34
C GLU A 209 13.03 -19.99 28.83
N PRO A 210 11.77 -19.92 28.36
CA PRO A 210 11.47 -19.90 26.93
C PRO A 210 12.08 -18.67 26.27
N LEU A 211 12.56 -18.79 25.04
CA LEU A 211 12.80 -17.63 24.17
C LEU A 211 11.51 -17.10 23.54
N TRP A 212 10.45 -17.92 23.53
CA TRP A 212 9.14 -17.53 23.04
C TRP A 212 8.56 -16.35 23.82
N LEU A 213 8.12 -15.30 23.13
CA LEU A 213 7.72 -14.05 23.77
C LEU A 213 6.41 -14.21 24.56
N TRP A 214 5.39 -14.82 23.95
CA TRP A 214 4.03 -14.86 24.47
C TRP A 214 3.73 -16.14 25.23
N LEU A 215 3.61 -16.07 26.55
CA LEU A 215 3.41 -17.25 27.39
C LEU A 215 1.95 -17.38 27.85
N THR A 216 1.53 -18.61 28.15
CA THR A 216 0.31 -18.87 28.92
C THR A 216 0.49 -18.45 30.38
N GLU A 217 -0.57 -18.48 31.19
CA GLU A 217 -0.46 -18.15 32.62
C GLU A 217 0.49 -19.11 33.37
N GLU A 218 0.59 -20.34 32.84
CA GLU A 218 1.44 -21.43 33.30
C GLU A 218 2.91 -21.28 32.88
N GLY A 219 3.25 -20.26 32.09
CA GLY A 219 4.60 -20.02 31.61
C GLY A 219 5.00 -20.84 30.38
N LEU A 220 4.06 -21.49 29.69
CA LEU A 220 4.34 -22.27 28.48
C LEU A 220 4.15 -21.42 27.20
N PRO A 221 4.83 -21.74 26.09
CA PRO A 221 4.61 -21.05 24.82
C PRO A 221 3.15 -21.04 24.34
N LEU A 222 2.55 -19.86 24.17
CA LEU A 222 1.20 -19.69 23.65
C LEU A 222 1.18 -19.88 22.12
N ARG A 223 0.35 -20.82 21.63
CA ARG A 223 0.21 -21.08 20.19
C ARG A 223 -0.46 -19.91 19.45
N PRO A 224 -0.04 -19.56 18.22
CA PRO A 224 -0.62 -18.44 17.46
C PRO A 224 -2.14 -18.44 17.31
N ALA A 225 -2.75 -19.61 17.04
CA ALA A 225 -4.20 -19.73 16.87
C ALA A 225 -4.99 -19.34 18.13
N SER A 226 -4.40 -19.48 19.31
CA SER A 226 -5.06 -19.17 20.60
C SER A 226 -5.44 -17.69 20.73
N TRP A 227 -4.73 -16.80 20.01
CA TRP A 227 -5.02 -15.37 20.01
C TRP A 227 -6.38 -15.03 19.41
N GLU A 228 -6.90 -15.84 18.49
CA GLU A 228 -8.25 -15.62 17.94
C GLU A 228 -9.31 -15.70 19.05
N ASN A 229 -9.14 -16.63 20.00
CA ASN A 229 -10.05 -16.75 21.13
C ASN A 229 -9.92 -15.56 22.08
N VAL A 230 -8.70 -15.08 22.34
CA VAL A 230 -8.47 -13.87 23.17
C VAL A 230 -9.20 -12.67 22.58
N PHE A 231 -9.09 -12.45 21.26
CA PHE A 231 -9.77 -11.35 20.58
C PHE A 231 -11.28 -11.52 20.55
N ARG A 232 -11.76 -12.75 20.35
CA ARG A 232 -13.19 -13.09 20.37
C ARG A 232 -13.80 -12.79 21.73
N THR A 233 -13.20 -13.28 22.81
CA THR A 233 -13.67 -13.06 24.18
C THR A 233 -13.66 -11.57 24.55
N ALA A 234 -12.63 -10.83 24.15
CA ALA A 234 -12.59 -9.37 24.35
C ALA A 234 -13.71 -8.64 23.60
N SER A 235 -14.00 -9.06 22.37
CA SER A 235 -15.08 -8.48 21.55
C SER A 235 -16.47 -8.80 22.13
N GLN A 236 -16.71 -10.06 22.54
CA GLN A 236 -17.94 -10.46 23.22
C GLN A 236 -18.17 -9.66 24.50
N ARG A 237 -17.10 -9.37 25.25
CA ARG A 237 -17.20 -8.50 26.42
C ARG A 237 -17.58 -7.07 26.05
N CYS A 238 -16.99 -6.50 24.99
CA CYS A 238 -17.36 -5.17 24.53
C CYS A 238 -18.84 -5.10 24.14
N GLU A 239 -19.34 -6.13 23.46
CA GLU A 239 -20.76 -6.26 23.11
C GLU A 239 -21.64 -6.29 24.36
N GLN A 240 -21.29 -7.09 25.37
CA GLN A 240 -22.06 -7.19 26.62
C GLN A 240 -22.03 -5.92 27.46
N VAL A 241 -20.85 -5.34 27.69
CA VAL A 241 -20.68 -4.20 28.60
C VAL A 241 -21.21 -2.91 27.99
N LEU A 242 -21.08 -2.75 26.66
CA LEU A 242 -21.48 -1.53 25.96
C LEU A 242 -22.88 -1.63 25.32
N ALA A 243 -23.59 -2.75 25.52
CA ALA A 243 -24.95 -2.96 25.03
C ALA A 243 -25.87 -1.79 25.43
N GLY A 244 -26.56 -1.20 24.45
CA GLY A 244 -27.50 -0.09 24.67
C GLY A 244 -26.85 1.23 25.06
N ARG A 245 -25.51 1.31 25.19
CA ARG A 245 -24.76 2.54 25.51
C ARG A 245 -24.10 3.17 24.28
N VAL A 246 -23.69 2.32 23.34
CA VAL A 246 -23.18 2.74 22.03
C VAL A 246 -23.99 2.03 20.95
N ALA A 247 -24.22 2.71 19.82
CA ALA A 247 -25.00 2.16 18.72
C ALA A 247 -24.35 0.87 18.17
N GLU A 248 -23.03 0.86 18.05
CA GLU A 248 -22.26 -0.29 17.57
C GLU A 248 -21.04 -0.52 18.48
N PRO A 249 -21.08 -1.51 19.38
CA PRO A 249 -19.93 -1.88 20.20
C PRO A 249 -18.74 -2.28 19.32
N PRO A 250 -17.51 -1.82 19.64
CA PRO A 250 -16.35 -2.17 18.84
C PRO A 250 -16.04 -3.65 19.02
N PHE A 251 -15.80 -4.34 17.91
CA PHE A 251 -15.20 -5.68 17.89
C PHE A 251 -13.86 -5.64 17.17
N CYS A 252 -12.95 -6.55 17.50
CA CYS A 252 -11.65 -6.62 16.87
C CYS A 252 -11.26 -8.07 16.58
N THR A 253 -10.70 -8.29 15.40
CA THR A 253 -9.98 -9.53 15.07
C THR A 253 -8.52 -9.22 14.78
N PRO A 254 -7.60 -10.19 14.90
CA PRO A 254 -6.20 -9.97 14.56
C PRO A 254 -5.99 -9.42 13.13
N HIS A 255 -6.87 -9.80 12.19
CA HIS A 255 -6.79 -9.29 10.81
C HIS A 255 -7.21 -7.82 10.69
N MET A 256 -8.19 -7.38 11.48
CA MET A 256 -8.63 -5.98 11.52
C MET A 256 -7.54 -5.04 12.00
N CYS A 257 -6.68 -5.46 12.95
CA CYS A 257 -5.51 -4.66 13.37
C CYS A 257 -4.61 -4.30 12.18
N ARG A 258 -4.36 -5.26 11.28
CA ARG A 258 -3.57 -5.04 10.07
C ARG A 258 -4.22 -4.06 9.10
N HIS A 259 -5.53 -4.17 8.89
CA HIS A 259 -6.26 -3.24 8.04
C HIS A 259 -6.30 -1.83 8.62
N SER A 260 -6.52 -1.73 9.93
CA SER A 260 -6.53 -0.47 10.67
C SER A 260 -5.16 0.23 10.60
N PHE A 261 -4.07 -0.52 10.78
CA PHE A 261 -2.71 0.00 10.59
C PHE A 261 -2.48 0.52 9.18
N ALA A 262 -2.85 -0.27 8.16
CA ALA A 262 -2.65 0.13 6.77
C ALA A 262 -3.42 1.42 6.43
N LEU A 263 -4.66 1.55 6.89
CA LEU A 263 -5.46 2.76 6.70
C LEU A 263 -4.88 3.95 7.48
N HIS A 264 -4.47 3.76 8.73
CA HIS A 264 -3.82 4.81 9.50
C HIS A 264 -2.53 5.32 8.83
N MET A 265 -1.68 4.40 8.37
CA MET A 265 -0.44 4.75 7.66
C MET A 265 -0.72 5.42 6.32
N LEU A 266 -1.79 5.02 5.62
CA LEU A 266 -2.24 5.71 4.42
C LEU A 266 -2.60 7.17 4.74
N VAL A 267 -3.46 7.40 5.73
CA VAL A 267 -3.84 8.76 6.18
C VAL A 267 -2.63 9.58 6.61
N VAL A 268 -1.69 8.99 7.36
CA VAL A 268 -0.44 9.66 7.74
C VAL A 268 0.41 10.00 6.52
N LEU A 269 0.52 9.08 5.56
CA LEU A 269 1.26 9.33 4.31
C LEU A 269 0.63 10.47 3.52
N HIS A 270 -0.70 10.50 3.40
CA HIS A 270 -1.44 11.60 2.80
C HIS A 270 -1.11 12.92 3.51
N HIS A 271 -1.26 12.97 4.84
CA HIS A 271 -1.02 14.18 5.63
C HIS A 271 0.44 14.66 5.58
N VAL A 272 1.40 13.75 5.62
CA VAL A 272 2.83 14.07 5.49
C VAL A 272 3.13 14.56 4.08
N MET A 273 2.51 13.97 3.06
CA MET A 273 2.65 14.45 1.69
C MET A 273 2.03 15.83 1.53
N ASP A 274 0.84 16.09 2.08
CA ASP A 274 0.19 17.40 2.08
C ASP A 274 1.07 18.46 2.76
N ARG A 275 1.63 18.15 3.93
CA ARG A 275 2.56 19.05 4.65
C ARG A 275 3.90 19.26 3.94
N ARG A 276 4.48 18.20 3.36
CA ARG A 276 5.77 18.27 2.66
C ARG A 276 5.66 19.00 1.33
N MET A 277 4.48 18.95 0.70
CA MET A 277 4.19 19.60 -0.57
C MET A 277 3.66 21.04 -0.38
N GLY A 278 3.34 21.46 0.86
CA GLY A 278 3.07 22.85 1.21
C GLY A 278 1.77 23.45 0.69
N LEU A 279 0.87 22.66 0.10
CA LEU A 279 -0.34 23.16 -0.55
C LEU A 279 -1.56 23.08 0.38
N SER A 280 -2.11 24.23 0.74
CA SER A 280 -3.41 24.38 1.38
C SER A 280 -4.57 23.97 0.44
N VAL A 281 -5.78 23.83 0.99
CA VAL A 281 -7.01 23.63 0.18
C VAL A 281 -7.25 24.82 -0.76
N GLN A 282 -6.78 26.01 -0.38
CA GLN A 282 -6.91 27.24 -1.16
C GLN A 282 -5.93 27.26 -2.34
N GLU A 283 -4.66 26.93 -2.12
CA GLU A 283 -3.66 26.83 -3.20
C GLU A 283 -4.00 25.72 -4.21
N ARG A 284 -4.78 24.71 -3.82
CA ARG A 284 -5.34 23.70 -4.74
C ARG A 284 -6.39 24.27 -5.70
N ARG A 285 -7.14 25.29 -5.27
CA ARG A 285 -8.09 26.03 -6.12
C ARG A 285 -7.34 27.03 -7.00
N ASP A 286 -6.37 27.73 -6.42
CA ASP A 286 -5.61 28.78 -7.12
C ASP A 286 -4.70 28.23 -8.24
N LEU A 287 -4.31 26.94 -8.18
CA LEU A 287 -3.47 26.31 -9.21
C LEU A 287 -4.20 26.03 -10.53
N LEU A 288 -5.53 26.01 -10.52
CA LEU A 288 -6.41 25.79 -11.68
C LEU A 288 -7.38 26.95 -11.95
N GLY A 289 -7.47 27.92 -11.02
CA GLY A 289 -8.23 29.16 -11.18
C GLY A 289 -7.42 30.24 -11.91
N GLY A 290 -8.11 31.15 -12.60
CA GLY A 290 -7.51 32.38 -13.11
C GLY A 290 -7.04 33.32 -12.00
N PRO A 291 -6.50 34.52 -12.33
CA PRO A 291 -6.05 35.54 -11.37
C PRO A 291 -7.08 35.92 -10.27
N ASP A 292 -8.35 35.65 -10.56
CA ASP A 292 -9.58 35.93 -9.84
C ASP A 292 -10.19 34.67 -9.16
N GLY A 293 -9.50 33.52 -9.22
CA GLY A 293 -9.90 32.27 -8.55
C GLY A 293 -11.05 31.52 -9.24
N ALA A 294 -11.57 32.03 -10.37
CA ALA A 294 -12.59 31.37 -11.17
C ALA A 294 -11.96 30.31 -12.09
N ILE A 295 -12.53 29.10 -12.09
CA ILE A 295 -12.11 28.01 -12.98
C ILE A 295 -12.87 28.17 -14.30
N ARG A 296 -12.14 28.15 -15.41
CA ARG A 296 -12.73 28.21 -16.75
C ARG A 296 -13.68 27.03 -16.99
N PRO A 297 -14.86 27.24 -17.61
CA PRO A 297 -15.87 26.21 -17.78
C PRO A 297 -15.37 24.98 -18.55
N GLU A 298 -14.41 25.15 -19.47
CA GLU A 298 -13.80 24.05 -20.23
C GLU A 298 -12.91 23.15 -19.37
N LEU A 299 -12.39 23.67 -18.25
CA LEU A 299 -11.55 22.94 -17.30
C LEU A 299 -12.33 22.48 -16.05
N ALA A 300 -13.61 22.83 -15.93
CA ALA A 300 -14.44 22.48 -14.77
C ALA A 300 -14.53 20.96 -14.59
N ALA A 301 -14.80 20.20 -15.66
CA ALA A 301 -14.88 18.74 -15.60
C ALA A 301 -13.52 18.08 -15.24
N PHE A 302 -12.42 18.68 -15.68
CA PHE A 302 -11.07 18.24 -15.32
C PHE A 302 -10.76 18.55 -13.84
N HIS A 303 -11.11 19.73 -13.36
CA HIS A 303 -11.01 20.11 -11.95
C HIS A 303 -11.86 19.20 -11.05
N ASP A 304 -13.10 18.91 -11.44
CA ASP A 304 -14.02 18.07 -10.68
C ASP A 304 -13.53 16.61 -10.63
N ALA A 305 -12.93 16.12 -11.72
CA ALA A 305 -12.30 14.81 -11.74
C ALA A 305 -11.02 14.72 -10.89
N LEU A 306 -10.23 15.80 -10.81
CA LEU A 306 -9.05 15.86 -9.96
C LEU A 306 -9.41 15.96 -8.47
N THR A 307 -10.45 16.72 -8.15
CA THR A 307 -10.94 16.88 -6.77
C THR A 307 -11.77 15.67 -6.31
N GLY A 308 -12.44 14.99 -7.22
CA GLY A 308 -13.20 13.76 -6.99
C GLY A 308 -12.40 12.46 -7.17
N ALA A 309 -11.11 12.53 -7.50
CA ALA A 309 -10.26 11.34 -7.67
C ALA A 309 -10.20 10.50 -6.38
N GLU A 310 -10.29 9.17 -6.49
CA GLU A 310 -10.14 8.25 -5.33
C GLU A 310 -8.82 8.43 -4.58
N ARG A 311 -7.82 9.00 -5.26
CA ARG A 311 -6.48 9.30 -4.76
C ARG A 311 -6.07 10.73 -5.15
N PRO A 312 -6.67 11.74 -4.50
CA PRO A 312 -6.43 13.15 -4.83
C PRO A 312 -4.96 13.50 -4.55
N ASP A 313 -4.31 12.79 -3.64
CA ASP A 313 -2.90 12.90 -3.29
C ASP A 313 -1.94 12.54 -4.42
N VAL A 314 -2.26 11.49 -5.21
CA VAL A 314 -1.44 11.05 -6.34
C VAL A 314 -1.64 11.97 -7.53
N ALA A 315 -2.89 12.37 -7.78
CA ALA A 315 -3.22 13.34 -8.83
C ALA A 315 -2.52 14.69 -8.55
N MET A 316 -2.58 15.17 -7.31
CA MET A 316 -1.91 16.41 -6.89
C MET A 316 -0.38 16.26 -6.86
N ALA A 317 0.16 15.13 -6.42
CA ALA A 317 1.61 14.88 -6.46
C ALA A 317 2.15 14.77 -7.89
N TRP A 318 1.31 14.40 -8.86
CA TRP A 318 1.66 14.44 -10.27
C TRP A 318 1.66 15.88 -10.80
N ILE A 319 0.60 16.65 -10.54
CA ILE A 319 0.45 18.07 -10.95
C ILE A 319 1.53 18.96 -10.35
N SER A 320 1.93 18.70 -9.11
CA SER A 320 2.91 19.53 -8.37
C SER A 320 4.36 19.35 -8.83
N ARG A 321 4.65 18.37 -9.71
CA ARG A 321 5.99 18.22 -10.30
C ARG A 321 6.16 19.25 -11.41
N SER A 322 7.30 19.94 -11.46
CA SER A 322 7.60 20.96 -12.50
C SER A 322 7.23 20.50 -13.92
N LYS A 323 7.56 19.26 -14.28
CA LYS A 323 7.26 18.69 -15.59
C LYS A 323 5.76 18.60 -15.97
N ALA A 324 4.84 18.63 -15.00
CA ALA A 324 3.39 18.67 -15.21
C ALA A 324 2.80 20.05 -14.90
N ARG A 325 3.40 20.76 -13.94
CA ARG A 325 3.04 22.13 -13.55
C ARG A 325 3.27 23.13 -14.67
N ASP A 326 4.44 23.11 -15.34
CA ASP A 326 4.78 24.12 -16.36
C ASP A 326 3.82 24.08 -17.56
N PRO A 327 3.44 22.90 -18.11
CA PRO A 327 2.40 22.83 -19.14
C PRO A 327 1.03 23.28 -18.65
N LEU A 328 0.64 22.92 -17.41
CA LEU A 328 -0.66 23.29 -16.83
C LEU A 328 -0.78 24.80 -16.59
N GLU A 329 0.25 25.44 -16.04
CA GLU A 329 0.28 26.90 -15.87
C GLU A 329 0.22 27.63 -17.21
N ARG A 330 0.89 27.11 -18.25
CA ARG A 330 0.79 27.67 -19.61
C ARG A 330 -0.61 27.53 -20.19
N ILE A 331 -1.28 26.39 -19.98
CA ILE A 331 -2.68 26.18 -20.41
C ILE A 331 -3.64 27.09 -19.64
N CYS A 332 -3.42 27.28 -18.34
CA CYS A 332 -4.29 28.13 -17.51
C CYS A 332 -4.10 29.63 -17.81
N ARG A 333 -2.90 30.05 -18.24
CA ARG A 333 -2.60 31.43 -18.65
C ARG A 333 -2.93 31.74 -20.11
N ASP A 334 -3.12 30.72 -20.95
CA ASP A 334 -3.53 30.91 -22.34
C ASP A 334 -5.03 31.20 -22.39
N GLU A 335 -5.40 32.40 -22.84
CA GLU A 335 -6.80 32.83 -22.93
C GLU A 335 -7.59 32.06 -24.01
N ARG A 336 -6.90 31.36 -24.93
CA ARG A 336 -7.54 30.55 -25.96
C ARG A 336 -8.29 29.34 -25.35
N PRO A 337 -9.34 28.83 -26.00
CA PRO A 337 -9.98 27.57 -25.62
C PRO A 337 -8.98 26.41 -25.57
N VAL A 338 -9.13 25.49 -24.61
CA VAL A 338 -8.27 24.30 -24.51
C VAL A 338 -8.60 23.36 -25.66
N THR A 339 -7.76 23.35 -26.70
CA THR A 339 -7.88 22.43 -27.84
C THR A 339 -6.61 21.61 -28.03
N HIS A 340 -6.69 20.54 -28.82
CA HIS A 340 -5.53 19.71 -29.12
C HIS A 340 -4.41 20.47 -29.82
N GLU A 341 -4.76 21.48 -30.61
CA GLU A 341 -3.85 22.37 -31.33
C GLU A 341 -3.03 23.23 -30.35
N VAL A 342 -3.67 23.80 -29.32
CA VAL A 342 -2.99 24.55 -28.26
C VAL A 342 -2.03 23.64 -27.49
N LEU A 343 -2.41 22.39 -27.22
CA LEU A 343 -1.50 21.42 -26.59
C LEU A 343 -0.36 20.99 -27.53
N ASP A 344 -0.55 21.00 -28.86
CA ASP A 344 0.48 20.65 -29.85
C ASP A 344 1.61 21.70 -29.92
N GLU A 345 1.36 22.94 -29.51
CA GLU A 345 2.35 24.04 -29.40
C GLU A 345 3.27 23.89 -28.16
N LEU A 346 2.92 23.01 -27.21
CA LEU A 346 3.72 22.76 -26.00
C LEU A 346 4.84 21.74 -26.25
N PRO A 347 5.96 21.80 -25.49
CA PRO A 347 7.06 20.84 -25.63
C PRO A 347 6.58 19.39 -25.50
N ALA A 348 6.78 18.61 -26.56
CA ALA A 348 6.33 17.22 -26.59
C ALA A 348 7.07 16.35 -25.55
N GLY A 349 6.33 15.57 -24.79
CA GLY A 349 6.89 14.66 -23.80
C GLY A 349 5.87 13.70 -23.20
N LYS A 350 6.35 12.70 -22.45
CA LYS A 350 5.48 11.69 -21.80
C LYS A 350 4.46 12.32 -20.84
N VAL A 351 4.81 13.43 -20.21
CA VAL A 351 3.94 14.13 -19.26
C VAL A 351 2.81 14.86 -19.98
N LEU A 352 3.10 15.60 -21.06
CA LEU A 352 2.08 16.24 -21.89
C LEU A 352 1.14 15.22 -22.55
N ALA A 353 1.68 14.08 -23.03
CA ALA A 353 0.88 12.99 -23.57
C ALA A 353 -0.08 12.40 -22.52
N HIS A 354 0.38 12.24 -21.28
CA HIS A 354 -0.46 11.79 -20.18
C HIS A 354 -1.52 12.83 -19.81
N LEU A 355 -1.16 14.11 -19.70
CA LEU A 355 -2.09 15.21 -19.45
C LEU A 355 -3.20 15.25 -20.49
N ARG A 356 -2.87 15.11 -21.78
CA ARG A 356 -3.85 15.04 -22.86
C ARG A 356 -4.79 13.85 -22.71
N SER A 357 -4.27 12.67 -22.34
CA SER A 357 -5.13 11.50 -22.05
C SER A 357 -6.10 11.76 -20.90
N VAL A 358 -5.67 12.48 -19.86
CA VAL A 358 -6.53 12.83 -18.72
C VAL A 358 -7.58 13.88 -19.13
N LEU A 359 -7.23 14.88 -19.92
CA LEU A 359 -8.17 15.88 -20.43
C LEU A 359 -9.25 15.24 -21.33
N VAL A 360 -8.87 14.26 -22.17
CA VAL A 360 -9.84 13.49 -22.95
C VAL A 360 -10.73 12.62 -22.05
N ALA A 361 -10.15 11.93 -21.07
CA ALA A 361 -10.91 11.06 -20.15
C ALA A 361 -11.89 11.84 -19.26
N THR A 362 -11.60 13.12 -19.00
CA THR A 362 -12.45 14.04 -18.22
C THR A 362 -13.41 14.85 -19.11
N SER A 363 -13.45 14.57 -20.42
CA SER A 363 -14.27 15.28 -21.41
C SER A 363 -13.95 16.77 -21.58
N ALA A 364 -12.80 17.24 -21.06
CA ALA A 364 -12.28 18.58 -21.31
C ALA A 364 -11.69 18.72 -22.73
N LEU A 365 -11.36 17.60 -23.38
CA LEU A 365 -10.99 17.54 -24.79
C LEU A 365 -11.76 16.43 -25.52
N PRO A 366 -12.13 16.62 -26.79
CA PRO A 366 -12.71 15.53 -27.59
C PRO A 366 -11.66 14.42 -27.82
N PRO A 367 -12.09 13.15 -27.99
CA PRO A 367 -11.16 12.07 -28.34
C PRO A 367 -10.48 12.36 -29.69
N ARG A 368 -9.17 12.10 -29.75
CA ARG A 368 -8.31 12.34 -30.92
C ARG A 368 -7.32 11.19 -31.05
N ASP A 369 -7.12 10.69 -32.27
CA ASP A 369 -6.16 9.62 -32.54
C ASP A 369 -4.72 10.15 -32.53
N GLU A 370 -4.16 10.26 -31.32
CA GLU A 370 -2.80 10.71 -31.08
C GLU A 370 -1.74 9.84 -31.78
N ARG A 371 -2.03 8.55 -32.02
CA ARG A 371 -1.09 7.66 -32.72
C ARG A 371 -1.07 7.93 -34.21
N LEU A 372 -2.25 8.14 -34.82
CA LEU A 372 -2.36 8.51 -36.22
C LEU A 372 -1.69 9.86 -36.50
N ILE A 373 -1.91 10.85 -35.63
CA ILE A 373 -1.31 12.18 -35.76
C ILE A 373 0.20 12.16 -35.54
N ALA A 374 0.69 11.39 -34.56
CA ALA A 374 2.13 11.23 -34.36
C ALA A 374 2.81 10.51 -35.54
N LEU A 375 2.13 9.51 -36.12
CA LEU A 375 2.60 8.81 -37.31
C LEU A 375 2.70 9.78 -38.51
N GLU A 376 1.66 10.56 -38.73
CA GLU A 376 1.57 11.54 -39.82
C GLU A 376 2.54 12.71 -39.65
N LYS A 377 2.38 13.51 -38.59
CA LYS A 377 3.12 14.78 -38.42
C LYS A 377 4.60 14.58 -38.13
N LYS A 378 4.99 13.52 -37.41
CA LYS A 378 6.37 13.40 -36.90
C LYS A 378 7.21 12.35 -37.59
N ARG A 379 6.62 11.26 -38.09
CA ARG A 379 7.41 10.15 -38.64
C ARG A 379 7.41 10.14 -40.15
N ILE A 380 6.25 10.25 -40.78
CA ILE A 380 6.16 10.33 -42.24
C ILE A 380 6.88 11.59 -42.74
N THR A 381 6.61 12.75 -42.13
CA THR A 381 7.29 14.01 -42.49
C THR A 381 8.81 13.92 -42.35
N VAL A 382 9.34 13.45 -41.21
CA VAL A 382 10.79 13.33 -41.00
C VAL A 382 11.44 12.34 -41.97
N THR A 383 10.83 11.18 -42.21
CA THR A 383 11.38 10.17 -43.12
C THR A 383 11.38 10.64 -44.58
N VAL A 384 10.38 11.44 -44.97
CA VAL A 384 10.33 12.09 -46.28
C VAL A 384 11.36 13.21 -46.37
N GLU A 385 11.42 14.12 -45.40
CA GLU A 385 12.32 15.28 -45.42
C GLU A 385 13.82 14.91 -45.33
N ALA A 386 14.15 13.76 -44.73
CA ALA A 386 15.51 13.26 -44.64
C ALA A 386 16.14 12.91 -46.01
N ARG A 387 15.36 12.86 -47.09
CA ARG A 387 15.83 12.52 -48.44
C ARG A 387 16.44 13.73 -49.11
N PHE A 388 17.48 13.59 -49.94
CA PHE A 388 18.08 14.73 -50.64
C PHE A 388 17.40 15.03 -51.98
N ASP A 389 16.93 14.01 -52.71
CA ASP A 389 16.25 14.17 -53.99
C ASP A 389 14.76 14.53 -53.84
N LEU A 390 14.32 15.53 -54.60
CA LEU A 390 12.94 16.02 -54.65
C LEU A 390 11.98 15.01 -55.30
N ALA A 391 12.43 14.20 -56.25
CA ALA A 391 11.58 13.18 -56.88
C ALA A 391 11.33 12.01 -55.92
N GLU A 392 12.37 11.51 -55.25
CA GLU A 392 12.25 10.52 -54.17
C GLU A 392 11.35 11.00 -53.02
N ARG A 393 11.50 12.26 -52.58
CA ARG A 393 10.60 12.87 -51.58
C ARG A 393 9.14 12.77 -51.99
N ARG A 394 8.83 13.15 -53.23
CA ARG A 394 7.46 13.13 -53.77
C ARG A 394 6.90 11.71 -53.83
N ILE A 395 7.70 10.74 -54.27
CA ILE A 395 7.29 9.34 -54.39
C ILE A 395 7.05 8.72 -53.01
N LEU A 396 7.97 8.92 -52.07
CA LEU A 396 7.86 8.38 -50.71
C LEU A 396 6.70 9.02 -49.93
N HIS A 397 6.51 10.34 -50.08
CA HIS A 397 5.35 11.04 -49.53
C HIS A 397 4.04 10.53 -50.17
N GLY A 398 4.04 10.35 -51.49
CA GLY A 398 2.95 9.76 -52.25
C GLY A 398 2.54 8.39 -51.71
N TYR A 399 3.51 7.50 -51.56
CA TYR A 399 3.33 6.16 -51.02
C TYR A 399 2.86 6.18 -49.56
N ALA A 400 3.48 6.96 -48.69
CA ALA A 400 3.10 7.04 -47.28
C ALA A 400 1.67 7.58 -47.09
N VAL A 401 1.32 8.68 -47.76
CA VAL A 401 0.03 9.37 -47.58
C VAL A 401 -1.11 8.68 -48.35
N TRP A 402 -0.93 8.39 -49.63
CA TRP A 402 -2.02 7.89 -50.48
C TRP A 402 -2.22 6.38 -50.39
N HIS A 403 -1.15 5.62 -50.13
CA HIS A 403 -1.25 4.17 -50.01
C HIS A 403 -1.51 3.74 -48.57
N HIS A 404 -0.65 4.11 -47.62
CA HIS A 404 -0.73 3.62 -46.24
C HIS A 404 -1.70 4.41 -45.38
N MET A 405 -1.58 5.75 -45.33
CA MET A 405 -2.46 6.58 -44.48
C MET A 405 -3.92 6.55 -44.93
N ARG A 406 -4.19 6.63 -46.24
CA ARG A 406 -5.57 6.53 -46.76
C ARG A 406 -6.23 5.17 -46.44
N ARG A 407 -5.49 4.05 -46.57
CA ARG A 407 -6.00 2.72 -46.21
C ARG A 407 -6.20 2.57 -44.71
N LEU A 408 -5.26 3.10 -43.92
CA LEU A 408 -5.35 3.08 -42.47
C LEU A 408 -6.59 3.84 -42.00
N ARG A 409 -6.79 5.08 -42.47
CA ARG A 409 -7.99 5.89 -42.16
C ARG A 409 -9.29 5.21 -42.58
N ARG A 410 -9.34 4.63 -43.79
CA ARG A 410 -10.53 3.91 -44.28
C ARG A 410 -10.86 2.68 -43.45
N ARG A 411 -9.85 1.98 -42.92
CA ARG A 411 -10.04 0.79 -42.07
C ARG A 411 -10.41 1.12 -40.63
N LEU A 412 -10.03 2.31 -40.15
CA LEU A 412 -10.29 2.74 -38.78
C LEU A 412 -11.72 3.26 -38.59
N GLY A 413 -12.30 3.98 -39.57
CA GLY A 413 -13.60 4.62 -39.35
C GLY A 413 -13.54 5.57 -38.15
N ASP A 414 -14.38 5.35 -37.14
CA ASP A 414 -14.40 6.11 -35.88
C ASP A 414 -13.46 5.52 -34.79
N ASP A 415 -12.77 4.41 -35.05
CA ASP A 415 -11.86 3.76 -34.10
C ASP A 415 -10.44 4.35 -34.11
N HIS A 416 -9.71 4.14 -33.01
CA HIS A 416 -8.33 4.62 -32.83
C HIS A 416 -7.28 3.62 -33.36
N THR A 417 -6.18 4.15 -33.90
CA THR A 417 -5.04 3.40 -34.43
C THR A 417 -4.44 2.50 -33.36
N THR A 418 -4.45 1.19 -33.62
CA THR A 418 -3.77 0.22 -32.77
C THR A 418 -2.25 0.32 -32.93
N ARG A 419 -1.52 -0.12 -31.90
CA ARG A 419 -0.06 -0.16 -31.93
C ARG A 419 0.49 -1.02 -33.10
N LEU A 420 -0.20 -2.11 -33.44
CA LEU A 420 0.22 -3.01 -34.51
C LEU A 420 0.01 -2.37 -35.89
N GLN A 421 -1.09 -1.63 -36.09
CA GLN A 421 -1.34 -0.89 -37.33
C GLN A 421 -0.32 0.25 -37.52
N ASP A 422 -0.01 1.01 -36.46
CA ASP A 422 1.04 2.03 -36.47
C ASP A 422 2.42 1.42 -36.81
N LEU A 423 2.78 0.30 -36.15
CA LEU A 423 4.05 -0.39 -36.43
C LEU A 423 4.12 -0.89 -37.87
N ASN A 424 3.03 -1.43 -38.40
CA ASN A 424 2.96 -1.95 -39.77
C ASN A 424 3.24 -0.83 -40.80
N VAL A 425 2.56 0.32 -40.67
CA VAL A 425 2.81 1.46 -41.55
C VAL A 425 4.25 1.96 -41.44
N ARG A 426 4.80 2.02 -40.22
CA ARG A 426 6.21 2.41 -40.01
C ARG A 426 7.18 1.46 -40.70
N CYS A 427 7.02 0.16 -40.53
CA CYS A 427 7.88 -0.82 -41.16
C CYS A 427 7.87 -0.69 -42.69
N HIS A 428 6.71 -0.46 -43.31
CA HIS A 428 6.62 -0.25 -44.75
C HIS A 428 7.22 1.07 -45.24
N VAL A 429 7.01 2.18 -44.52
CA VAL A 429 7.61 3.47 -44.89
C VAL A 429 9.13 3.44 -44.73
N THR A 430 9.64 2.81 -43.67
CA THR A 430 11.08 2.60 -43.48
C THR A 430 11.66 1.66 -44.52
N ALA A 431 10.99 0.55 -44.85
CA ALA A 431 11.45 -0.37 -45.89
C ALA A 431 11.49 0.30 -47.27
N ALA A 432 10.48 1.12 -47.59
CA ALA A 432 10.48 1.92 -48.83
C ALA A 432 11.64 2.93 -48.85
N GLY A 433 11.91 3.61 -47.72
CA GLY A 433 13.07 4.48 -47.60
C GLY A 433 14.39 3.74 -47.81
N ASN A 434 14.60 2.62 -47.12
CA ASN A 434 15.82 1.81 -47.25
C ASN A 434 16.02 1.27 -48.68
N PHE A 435 14.92 0.95 -49.37
CA PHE A 435 14.98 0.52 -50.77
C PHE A 435 15.43 1.66 -51.70
N LEU A 436 14.95 2.89 -51.47
CA LEU A 436 15.43 4.07 -52.20
C LEU A 436 16.92 4.35 -51.91
N ASP A 437 17.35 4.22 -50.64
CA ASP A 437 18.77 4.37 -50.27
C ASP A 437 19.64 3.33 -50.98
N TRP A 438 19.17 2.08 -51.08
CA TRP A 438 19.86 1.02 -51.79
C TRP A 438 19.94 1.28 -53.31
N LEU A 439 18.84 1.69 -53.94
CA LEU A 439 18.83 2.05 -55.37
C LEU A 439 19.82 3.18 -55.67
N GLY A 440 19.84 4.22 -54.83
CA GLY A 440 20.81 5.32 -54.95
C GLY A 440 22.26 4.85 -54.78
N GLY A 441 22.51 3.88 -53.89
CA GLY A 441 23.84 3.27 -53.70
C GLY A 441 24.33 2.44 -54.89
N GLU A 442 23.41 1.81 -55.62
CA GLU A 442 23.69 1.01 -56.83
C GLU A 442 23.66 1.84 -58.12
N GLY A 443 23.36 3.15 -58.04
CA GLY A 443 23.24 4.04 -59.21
C GLY A 443 22.02 3.78 -60.09
N LEU A 444 20.98 3.13 -59.54
CA LEU A 444 19.75 2.77 -60.24
C LEU A 444 18.65 3.80 -59.95
N THR A 445 17.77 4.06 -60.93
CA THR A 445 16.60 4.93 -60.74
C THR A 445 15.31 4.12 -60.84
N LEU A 446 14.22 4.59 -60.22
CA LEU A 446 12.91 3.93 -60.26
C LEU A 446 12.30 3.80 -61.68
N GLY A 447 12.90 4.44 -62.69
CA GLY A 447 12.45 4.43 -64.09
C GLY A 447 13.33 3.62 -65.04
N THR A 448 14.38 2.94 -64.56
CA THR A 448 15.33 2.14 -65.35
C THR A 448 15.42 0.72 -64.84
#